data_AF-A0A942NQG6-F1
#
_entry.id   AF-A0A942NQG6-F1
#
_cell.length_a   1.000
_cell.length_b   1.000
_cell.length_c   1.000
_cell.angle_alpha   90.00
_cell.angle_beta   90.00
_cell.angle_gamma   90.00
#
_symmetry.space_group_name_H-M   'P 1'
#
loop_
_entity.id
_entity.type
_entity.pdbx_description
1 polymer ?
#
loop_
_entity_poly.entity_id
_entity_poly.type
_entity_poly.pdbx_seq_one_letter_code
_entity_poly.pdbx_strand_id
1 'polypeptide(L)'
;MKVIKNVLFVSLIVATVFAVSCKKTDTSPDNTGLSNLVNGTYSGELKNSQTNLSVPATLDVVVLNDSMISMHCVSAGFDTTMHMMLYENKDSIMMCFTGQDFYNEYGHNLDNHNFCNSKPEGWHSGWEGEHDHWWGDQNNMWSAWNNHMNTQHNQGDQHYGGFNPNNHTCNYSFKVKSGSLTYSETFSGAIK
;
A
#
# COMPACT_ATOMS: atom_id res chain seq x y z
N MET A 1 74.92 47.70 15.96
CA MET A 1 74.97 46.22 15.89
C MET A 1 73.77 45.74 15.10
N LYS A 2 74.00 44.78 14.19
CA LYS A 2 73.02 44.15 13.29
C LYS A 2 72.18 43.12 14.06
N VAL A 3 70.88 43.04 13.75
CA VAL A 3 70.11 41.84 13.34
C VAL A 3 68.68 42.33 13.01
N ILE A 4 68.25 42.55 11.77
CA ILE A 4 67.93 41.64 10.65
C ILE A 4 66.67 40.77 10.89
N LYS A 5 65.63 41.09 10.09
CA LYS A 5 64.70 40.21 9.33
C LYS A 5 63.28 39.90 9.86
N ASN A 6 62.37 40.11 8.90
CA ASN A 6 61.20 39.30 8.55
C ASN A 6 59.91 39.59 9.32
N VAL A 7 58.96 40.30 8.69
CA VAL A 7 57.91 39.77 7.78
C VAL A 7 56.89 38.97 8.58
N LEU A 8 55.65 39.45 8.64
CA LEU A 8 54.47 38.64 8.30
C LEU A 8 53.20 39.49 8.24
N PHE A 9 52.66 39.58 7.03
CA PHE A 9 51.24 39.78 6.75
C PHE A 9 50.41 38.82 7.60
N VAL A 10 49.49 39.33 8.41
CA VAL A 10 48.36 38.53 8.89
C VAL A 10 47.17 38.89 8.01
N SER A 11 47.07 38.12 6.93
CA SER A 11 45.88 37.93 6.11
C SER A 11 44.71 37.50 7.01
N LEU A 12 43.63 38.27 7.00
CA LEU A 12 42.37 37.90 7.63
C LEU A 12 41.63 36.91 6.72
N ILE A 13 41.92 35.62 6.87
CA ILE A 13 41.23 34.54 6.17
C ILE A 13 39.89 34.26 6.87
N VAL A 14 38.83 34.62 6.15
CA VAL A 14 37.60 33.85 5.87
C VAL A 14 36.86 33.20 7.05
N ALA A 15 35.60 33.61 7.21
CA ALA A 15 34.51 32.66 7.43
C ALA A 15 33.20 33.23 6.84
N THR A 16 33.07 33.23 5.51
CA THR A 16 31.73 33.18 4.91
C THR A 16 31.13 31.83 5.27
N VAL A 17 30.32 31.81 6.32
CA VAL A 17 29.45 30.67 6.62
C VAL A 17 28.40 30.63 5.51
N PHE A 18 28.69 29.90 4.44
CA PHE A 18 27.64 29.38 3.58
C PHE A 18 26.83 28.43 4.46
N ALA A 19 25.70 28.91 4.97
CA ALA A 19 24.66 28.04 5.48
C ALA A 19 24.09 27.26 4.28
N VAL A 20 24.82 26.22 3.87
CA VAL A 20 24.27 25.15 3.06
C VAL A 20 23.23 24.51 3.95
N SER A 21 21.97 24.89 3.75
CA SER A 21 20.83 24.21 4.36
C SER A 21 20.68 22.84 3.69
N CYS A 22 21.62 21.93 3.94
CA CYS A 22 21.36 20.50 3.90
C CYS A 22 20.53 20.19 5.14
N LYS A 23 19.21 20.41 5.06
CA LYS A 23 18.29 19.89 6.05
C LYS A 23 17.78 18.53 5.57
N LYS A 24 18.37 17.52 6.21
CA LYS A 24 18.05 16.10 6.25
C LYS A 24 17.90 15.42 4.88
N THR A 25 18.95 14.69 4.49
CA THR A 25 18.71 13.33 4.01
C THR A 25 18.02 12.61 5.16
N ASP A 26 16.68 12.57 5.12
CA ASP A 26 15.95 11.55 5.86
C ASP A 26 16.50 10.23 5.33
N THR A 27 17.37 9.61 6.13
CA THR A 27 17.65 8.19 6.02
C THR A 27 16.30 7.52 6.03
N SER A 28 15.88 7.02 4.87
CA SER A 28 14.74 6.16 4.57
C SER A 28 13.58 6.24 5.56
N PRO A 29 12.34 6.61 5.16
CA PRO A 29 11.21 6.17 5.97
C PRO A 29 11.37 4.66 6.18
N ASP A 30 11.01 4.20 7.36
CA ASP A 30 10.99 2.79 7.71
C ASP A 30 10.14 2.08 6.64
N ASN A 31 10.78 1.54 5.59
CA ASN A 31 10.14 1.07 4.36
C ASN A 31 9.52 -0.32 4.56
N THR A 32 9.02 -0.61 5.76
CA THR A 32 8.63 -1.96 6.20
C THR A 32 7.14 -2.23 6.09
N GLY A 33 6.31 -1.19 5.94
CA GLY A 33 4.86 -1.36 5.75
C GLY A 33 4.51 -2.08 4.45
N LEU A 34 3.52 -2.99 4.50
CA LEU A 34 3.01 -3.76 3.35
C LEU A 34 2.64 -2.85 2.16
N SER A 35 2.08 -1.66 2.43
CA SER A 35 1.70 -0.70 1.39
C SER A 35 2.87 -0.23 0.53
N ASN A 36 4.08 -0.13 1.10
CA ASN A 36 5.26 0.27 0.33
C ASN A 36 5.68 -0.79 -0.71
N LEU A 37 5.35 -2.07 -0.46
CA LEU A 37 5.67 -3.18 -1.38
C LEU A 37 4.81 -3.16 -2.65
N VAL A 38 3.68 -2.45 -2.64
CA VAL A 38 2.69 -2.43 -3.72
C VAL A 38 2.46 -1.04 -4.31
N ASN A 39 3.17 -0.03 -3.81
CA ASN A 39 3.08 1.33 -4.29
C ASN A 39 3.63 1.45 -5.71
N GLY A 40 2.89 2.11 -6.61
CA GLY A 40 3.35 2.34 -7.97
C GLY A 40 2.23 2.35 -9.02
N THR A 41 2.65 2.53 -10.28
CA THR A 41 1.77 2.54 -11.45
C THR A 41 1.87 1.22 -12.19
N TYR A 42 0.76 0.49 -12.24
CA TYR A 42 0.63 -0.77 -12.94
C TYR A 42 0.04 -0.53 -14.33
N SER A 43 0.68 -1.05 -15.36
CA SER A 43 0.19 -1.02 -16.73
C SER A 43 -0.32 -2.42 -17.09
N GLY A 44 -1.54 -2.48 -17.63
CA GLY A 44 -2.20 -3.76 -17.88
C GLY A 44 -3.44 -3.64 -18.75
N GLU A 45 -4.36 -4.56 -18.54
CA GLU A 45 -5.65 -4.61 -19.24
C GLU A 45 -6.80 -4.67 -18.23
N LEU A 46 -7.93 -4.08 -18.61
CA LEU A 46 -9.22 -4.23 -17.94
C LEU A 46 -10.12 -5.09 -18.82
N LYS A 47 -10.59 -6.20 -18.27
CA LYS A 47 -11.39 -7.20 -18.98
C LYS A 47 -12.84 -7.21 -18.51
N ASN A 48 -13.75 -6.99 -19.44
CA ASN A 48 -15.19 -7.00 -19.18
C ASN A 48 -15.74 -8.42 -19.22
N SER A 49 -16.44 -8.88 -18.17
CA SER A 49 -16.99 -10.25 -18.14
C SER A 49 -18.25 -10.48 -18.98
N GLN A 50 -18.95 -9.42 -19.41
CA GLN A 50 -20.10 -9.54 -20.32
C GLN A 50 -19.66 -9.73 -21.77
N THR A 51 -18.69 -8.92 -22.22
CA THR A 51 -18.23 -8.91 -23.62
C THR A 51 -17.01 -9.79 -23.84
N ASN A 52 -16.31 -10.18 -22.75
CA ASN A 52 -15.03 -10.88 -22.76
C ASN A 52 -13.91 -10.10 -23.48
N LEU A 53 -14.09 -8.79 -23.67
CA LEU A 53 -13.11 -7.90 -24.30
C LEU A 53 -12.16 -7.33 -23.24
N SER A 54 -10.88 -7.24 -23.59
CA SER A 54 -9.86 -6.52 -22.84
C SER A 54 -9.57 -5.18 -23.49
N VAL A 55 -9.39 -4.14 -22.67
CA VAL A 55 -8.92 -2.82 -23.09
C VAL A 55 -7.70 -2.42 -22.26
N PRO A 56 -6.74 -1.64 -22.80
CA PRO A 56 -5.60 -1.16 -22.02
C PRO A 56 -6.06 -0.34 -20.81
N ALA A 57 -5.39 -0.54 -19.67
CA ALA A 57 -5.73 0.14 -18.43
C ALA A 57 -4.48 0.46 -17.61
N THR A 58 -4.61 1.45 -16.75
CA THR A 58 -3.61 1.86 -15.77
C THR A 58 -4.23 1.81 -14.39
N LEU A 59 -3.49 1.24 -13.44
CA LEU A 59 -3.86 1.22 -12.03
C LEU A 59 -2.76 1.92 -11.24
N ASP A 60 -3.06 3.10 -10.71
CA ASP A 60 -2.18 3.84 -9.82
C ASP A 60 -2.50 3.45 -8.37
N VAL A 61 -1.47 2.97 -7.67
CA VAL A 61 -1.53 2.59 -6.26
C VAL A 61 -0.73 3.58 -5.44
N VAL A 62 -1.39 4.22 -4.47
CA VAL A 62 -0.80 5.22 -3.58
C VAL A 62 -0.96 4.79 -2.12
N VAL A 63 0.13 4.88 -1.36
CA VAL A 63 0.13 4.58 0.08
C VAL A 63 -0.69 5.61 0.87
N LEU A 64 -1.60 5.14 1.72
CA LEU A 64 -2.30 5.96 2.70
C LEU A 64 -1.70 5.80 4.11
N ASN A 65 -1.28 4.58 4.46
CA ASN A 65 -0.50 4.22 5.65
C ASN A 65 0.13 2.82 5.46
N ASP A 66 0.77 2.26 6.48
CA ASP A 66 1.51 0.99 6.42
C ASP A 66 0.72 -0.22 5.88
N SER A 67 -0.61 -0.23 5.99
CA SER A 67 -1.46 -1.34 5.54
C SER A 67 -2.64 -0.91 4.69
N MET A 68 -2.80 0.38 4.38
CA MET A 68 -3.89 0.89 3.55
C MET A 68 -3.37 1.62 2.32
N ILE A 69 -4.03 1.37 1.18
CA ILE A 69 -3.73 1.98 -0.11
C ILE A 69 -4.97 2.60 -0.75
N SER A 70 -4.74 3.57 -1.62
CA SER A 70 -5.71 4.04 -2.59
C SER A 70 -5.36 3.47 -3.96
N MET A 71 -6.35 2.87 -4.62
CA MET A 71 -6.23 2.27 -5.95
C MET A 71 -7.08 3.08 -6.92
N HIS A 72 -6.45 3.72 -7.91
CA HIS A 72 -7.13 4.46 -8.97
C HIS A 72 -6.93 3.74 -10.31
N CYS A 73 -8.01 3.19 -10.87
CA CYS A 73 -7.99 2.46 -12.13
C CYS A 73 -8.64 3.29 -13.24
N VAL A 74 -7.91 3.47 -14.34
CA VAL A 74 -8.34 4.23 -15.51
C VAL A 74 -8.20 3.39 -16.78
N SER A 75 -9.26 3.37 -17.58
CA SER A 75 -9.31 2.81 -18.93
C SER A 75 -10.32 3.58 -19.79
N ALA A 76 -10.47 3.21 -21.06
CA ALA A 76 -11.45 3.80 -21.95
C ALA A 76 -12.88 3.52 -21.44
N GLY A 77 -13.54 4.55 -20.90
CA GLY A 77 -14.90 4.44 -20.36
C GLY A 77 -14.98 3.85 -18.94
N PHE A 78 -13.84 3.75 -18.23
CA PHE A 78 -13.78 3.27 -16.86
C PHE A 78 -12.83 4.15 -16.05
N ASP A 79 -13.31 4.75 -14.97
CA ASP A 79 -12.53 5.57 -14.04
C ASP A 79 -13.09 5.35 -12.64
N THR A 80 -12.29 4.75 -11.75
CA THR A 80 -12.73 4.41 -10.39
C THR A 80 -11.57 4.44 -9.41
N THR A 81 -11.83 5.01 -8.25
CA THR A 81 -10.92 4.99 -7.11
C THR A 81 -11.55 4.22 -5.95
N MET A 82 -10.73 3.44 -5.24
CA MET A 82 -11.15 2.71 -4.05
C MET A 82 -10.03 2.64 -3.01
N HIS A 83 -10.40 2.42 -1.75
CA HIS A 83 -9.47 2.30 -0.64
C HIS A 83 -9.50 0.88 -0.07
N MET A 84 -8.32 0.29 0.06
CA MET A 84 -8.18 -1.11 0.41
C MET A 84 -7.21 -1.30 1.57
N MET A 85 -7.58 -2.17 2.50
CA MET A 85 -6.68 -2.69 3.52
C MET A 85 -5.93 -3.90 2.96
N LEU A 86 -4.64 -3.99 3.27
CA LEU A 86 -3.72 -5.03 2.83
C LEU A 86 -3.48 -6.05 3.93
N TYR A 87 -3.40 -7.32 3.54
CA TYR A 87 -3.15 -8.43 4.43
C TYR A 87 -2.10 -9.35 3.82
N GLU A 88 -1.05 -9.65 4.58
CA GLU A 88 -0.07 -10.64 4.19
C GLU A 88 -0.74 -12.02 4.00
N ASN A 89 -0.39 -12.70 2.91
CA ASN A 89 -0.88 -14.02 2.59
C ASN A 89 0.19 -14.84 1.84
N LYS A 90 1.11 -15.44 2.61
CA LYS A 90 2.20 -16.26 2.07
C LYS A 90 3.04 -15.47 1.06
N ASP A 91 2.97 -15.82 -0.22
CA ASP A 91 3.68 -15.19 -1.33
C ASP A 91 2.90 -14.05 -2.02
N SER A 92 1.75 -13.69 -1.45
CA SER A 92 0.85 -12.66 -1.97
C SER A 92 0.43 -11.67 -0.88
N ILE A 93 -0.08 -10.53 -1.31
CA ILE A 93 -0.74 -9.56 -0.44
C ILE A 93 -2.19 -9.50 -0.89
N MET A 94 -3.11 -9.95 -0.04
CA MET A 94 -4.54 -9.89 -0.28
C MET A 94 -5.07 -8.52 0.12
N MET A 95 -6.19 -8.12 -0.49
CA MET A 95 -6.83 -6.85 -0.20
C MET A 95 -8.31 -7.01 0.11
N CYS A 96 -8.81 -6.20 1.04
CA CYS A 96 -10.22 -6.16 1.38
C CYS A 96 -10.68 -4.72 1.60
N PHE A 97 -11.98 -4.48 1.41
CA PHE A 97 -12.61 -3.24 1.83
C PHE A 97 -12.50 -3.07 3.34
N THR A 98 -12.68 -1.84 3.79
CA THR A 98 -12.67 -1.49 5.20
C THR A 98 -13.81 -0.52 5.49
N GLY A 99 -14.25 -0.49 6.75
CA GLY A 99 -15.27 0.43 7.23
C GLY A 99 -16.58 0.40 6.47
N GLN A 100 -17.07 1.57 6.08
CA GLN A 100 -18.38 1.65 5.45
C GLN A 100 -18.42 0.88 4.12
N ASP A 101 -17.32 0.85 3.36
CA ASP A 101 -17.26 0.11 2.11
C ASP A 101 -17.31 -1.40 2.35
N PHE A 102 -16.71 -1.89 3.44
CA PHE A 102 -16.86 -3.28 3.87
C PHE A 102 -18.32 -3.61 4.17
N TYR A 103 -18.97 -2.80 4.99
CA TYR A 103 -20.38 -3.02 5.34
C TYR A 103 -21.28 -2.94 4.11
N ASN A 104 -21.00 -2.02 3.18
CA ASN A 104 -21.77 -1.88 1.94
C ASN A 104 -21.63 -3.11 1.03
N GLU A 105 -20.44 -3.73 0.98
CA GLU A 105 -20.21 -4.91 0.14
C GLU A 105 -20.74 -6.20 0.80
N TYR A 106 -20.50 -6.39 2.10
CA TYR A 106 -20.75 -7.66 2.79
C TYR A 106 -22.03 -7.68 3.64
N GLY A 107 -22.59 -6.52 3.98
CA GLY A 107 -23.84 -6.40 4.73
C GLY A 107 -23.76 -6.78 6.21
N HIS A 108 -22.56 -7.00 6.74
CA HIS A 108 -22.33 -7.38 8.12
C HIS A 108 -21.04 -6.78 8.67
N ASN A 109 -20.89 -6.86 10.00
CA ASN A 109 -19.66 -6.59 10.72
C ASN A 109 -19.61 -7.57 11.90
N LEU A 110 -18.81 -8.64 11.79
CA LEU A 110 -18.82 -9.74 12.77
C LEU A 110 -18.12 -9.34 14.06
N ASP A 111 -17.00 -8.62 13.96
CA ASP A 111 -16.38 -7.98 15.12
C ASP A 111 -16.91 -6.56 15.25
N ASN A 112 -17.62 -6.31 16.34
CA ASN A 112 -18.34 -5.08 16.66
C ASN A 112 -17.43 -3.84 16.87
N HIS A 113 -16.23 -3.82 16.29
CA HIS A 113 -15.33 -2.68 16.28
C HIS A 113 -15.85 -1.60 15.32
N ASN A 114 -15.96 -0.39 15.87
CA ASN A 114 -16.55 0.77 15.22
C ASN A 114 -15.55 1.34 14.20
N PHE A 115 -15.55 0.76 13.00
CA PHE A 115 -14.59 1.04 11.92
C PHE A 115 -14.30 2.52 11.62
N CYS A 116 -15.26 3.43 11.86
CA CYS A 116 -15.10 4.84 11.47
C CYS A 116 -14.36 5.71 12.49
N ASN A 117 -14.24 5.33 13.77
CA ASN A 117 -13.71 6.22 14.81
C ASN A 117 -12.75 5.56 15.81
N SER A 118 -12.54 4.25 15.73
CA SER A 118 -11.49 3.60 16.50
C SER A 118 -10.39 3.17 15.53
N LYS A 119 -9.16 3.69 15.72
CA LYS A 119 -8.01 2.78 15.60
C LYS A 119 -8.43 1.54 16.38
N PRO A 120 -8.49 0.33 15.81
CA PRO A 120 -9.12 -0.75 16.53
C PRO A 120 -8.29 -1.00 17.79
N GLU A 121 -8.80 -0.58 18.94
CA GLU A 121 -8.19 -0.89 20.23
C GLU A 121 -8.45 -2.38 20.45
N GLY A 122 -7.40 -3.18 20.23
CA GLY A 122 -7.46 -4.63 20.10
C GLY A 122 -6.98 -5.18 18.75
N TRP A 123 -6.81 -4.33 17.72
CA TRP A 123 -5.90 -4.65 16.62
C TRP A 123 -4.48 -4.50 17.14
N HIS A 124 -3.92 -5.61 17.57
CA HIS A 124 -2.48 -5.77 17.50
C HIS A 124 -2.13 -5.85 16.00
N SER A 125 -1.88 -4.70 15.36
CA SER A 125 -0.63 -4.65 14.61
C SER A 125 0.43 -5.13 15.60
N GLY A 126 1.21 -6.16 15.29
CA GLY A 126 2.34 -6.58 16.12
C GLY A 126 3.39 -5.47 16.21
N TRP A 127 3.05 -4.36 16.85
CA TRP A 127 3.74 -3.08 16.83
C TRP A 127 3.40 -2.27 18.09
N GLU A 128 3.47 -2.95 19.23
CA GLU A 128 4.16 -2.38 20.40
C GLU A 128 4.99 -3.52 21.02
N GLY A 129 6.25 -3.61 20.59
CA GLY A 129 7.29 -4.29 21.35
C GLY A 129 7.66 -5.71 20.94
N GLU A 130 8.04 -5.95 19.68
CA GLU A 130 9.08 -6.92 19.29
C GLU A 130 9.34 -6.79 17.78
N HIS A 131 10.54 -6.34 17.41
CA HIS A 131 10.93 -5.94 16.04
C HIS A 131 11.41 -7.10 15.16
N ASP A 132 11.14 -8.33 15.55
CA ASP A 132 11.70 -9.49 14.87
C ASP A 132 10.55 -10.40 14.42
N HIS A 133 10.64 -10.91 13.18
CA HIS A 133 9.78 -11.96 12.61
C HIS A 133 8.51 -11.52 11.85
N TRP A 134 8.64 -10.55 10.93
CA TRP A 134 7.71 -10.33 9.81
C TRP A 134 7.98 -11.24 8.58
N TRP A 135 8.66 -12.35 8.81
CA TRP A 135 8.63 -13.51 7.95
C TRP A 135 8.17 -14.64 8.85
N GLY A 136 6.89 -14.96 8.77
CA GLY A 136 6.27 -15.99 9.60
C GLY A 136 7.13 -17.24 9.62
N ASP A 137 7.39 -17.73 10.83
CA ASP A 137 7.83 -19.08 11.09
C ASP A 137 7.02 -20.02 10.17
N GLN A 138 7.71 -20.76 9.29
CA GLN A 138 7.10 -21.67 8.31
C GLN A 138 6.25 -22.76 8.99
N ASN A 139 6.29 -22.84 10.32
CA ASN A 139 5.58 -23.79 11.14
C ASN A 139 4.24 -23.29 11.71
N ASN A 140 3.87 -22.01 11.57
CA ASN A 140 2.58 -21.49 12.05
C ASN A 140 1.72 -20.98 10.88
N MET A 141 0.78 -21.82 10.43
CA MET A 141 -0.01 -21.71 9.19
C MET A 141 -1.02 -20.54 9.13
N TRP A 142 -0.89 -19.51 9.97
CA TRP A 142 -1.89 -18.47 10.15
C TRP A 142 -1.40 -17.13 9.56
N SER A 143 -1.73 -16.88 8.29
CA SER A 143 -1.47 -15.57 7.67
C SER A 143 -2.41 -14.49 8.23
N ALA A 144 -2.01 -13.21 8.14
CA ALA A 144 -2.87 -12.08 8.49
C ALA A 144 -4.20 -12.14 7.73
N TRP A 145 -4.15 -12.59 6.47
CA TRP A 145 -5.33 -12.87 5.67
C TRP A 145 -6.24 -13.94 6.27
N ASN A 146 -5.71 -15.09 6.66
CA ASN A 146 -6.51 -16.16 7.29
C ASN A 146 -7.18 -15.67 8.57
N ASN A 147 -6.49 -14.85 9.37
CA ASN A 147 -7.07 -14.24 10.57
C ASN A 147 -8.27 -13.33 10.22
N HIS A 148 -8.07 -12.44 9.25
CA HIS A 148 -9.10 -11.51 8.79
C HIS A 148 -10.33 -12.27 8.28
N MET A 149 -10.10 -13.28 7.44
CA MET A 149 -11.16 -14.13 6.90
C MET A 149 -11.99 -14.81 7.98
N ASN A 150 -11.34 -15.38 8.99
CA ASN A 150 -12.04 -16.13 10.04
C ASN A 150 -12.79 -15.25 11.04
N THR A 151 -12.42 -13.97 11.15
CA THR A 151 -13.00 -13.05 12.15
C THR A 151 -14.02 -12.10 11.55
N GLN A 152 -13.84 -11.69 10.29
CA GLN A 152 -14.68 -10.65 9.67
C GLN A 152 -15.65 -11.17 8.62
N HIS A 153 -15.40 -12.34 8.04
CA HIS A 153 -16.17 -12.82 6.88
C HIS A 153 -17.05 -14.02 7.20
N ASN A 154 -18.20 -14.07 6.51
CA ASN A 154 -19.06 -15.23 6.47
C ASN A 154 -18.64 -16.19 5.34
N GLN A 155 -19.03 -17.46 5.47
CA GLN A 155 -18.83 -18.42 4.39
C GLN A 155 -19.54 -17.94 3.11
N GLY A 156 -18.79 -17.82 2.02
CA GLY A 156 -19.31 -17.41 0.71
C GLY A 156 -19.06 -15.95 0.35
N ASP A 157 -18.53 -15.15 1.28
CA ASP A 157 -18.05 -13.81 0.97
C ASP A 157 -16.99 -13.86 -0.14
N GLN A 158 -17.09 -12.91 -1.07
CA GLN A 158 -16.22 -12.84 -2.24
C GLN A 158 -15.07 -11.87 -1.99
N HIS A 159 -13.91 -12.19 -2.56
CA HIS A 159 -12.72 -11.34 -2.53
C HIS A 159 -12.18 -11.15 -3.93
N TYR A 160 -11.71 -9.94 -4.18
CA TYR A 160 -11.67 -9.43 -5.54
C TYR A 160 -10.26 -9.24 -6.08
N GLY A 161 -9.22 -9.41 -5.28
CA GLY A 161 -7.87 -9.30 -5.81
C GLY A 161 -6.76 -9.41 -4.80
N GLY A 162 -5.55 -9.20 -5.33
CA GLY A 162 -4.32 -9.17 -4.57
C GLY A 162 -3.14 -8.72 -5.42
N PHE A 163 -2.03 -8.48 -4.73
CA PHE A 163 -0.73 -8.22 -5.32
C PHE A 163 0.16 -9.45 -5.19
N ASN A 164 1.03 -9.63 -6.17
CA ASN A 164 2.19 -10.48 -6.05
C ASN A 164 3.44 -9.58 -6.09
N PRO A 165 4.03 -9.25 -4.93
CA PRO A 165 5.19 -8.38 -4.87
C PRO A 165 6.42 -8.96 -5.58
N ASN A 166 6.59 -10.29 -5.59
CA ASN A 166 7.73 -10.95 -6.23
C ASN A 166 7.74 -10.76 -7.75
N ASN A 167 6.56 -10.74 -8.36
CA ASN A 167 6.38 -10.56 -9.80
C ASN A 167 5.94 -9.13 -10.17
N HIS A 168 5.84 -8.24 -9.18
CA HIS A 168 5.29 -6.88 -9.30
C HIS A 168 3.96 -6.81 -10.05
N THR A 169 3.07 -7.79 -9.83
CA THR A 169 1.77 -7.87 -10.51
C THR A 169 0.61 -7.57 -9.57
N CYS A 170 -0.48 -7.06 -10.14
CA CYS A 170 -1.75 -6.82 -9.47
C CYS A 170 -2.88 -7.42 -10.32
N ASN A 171 -3.80 -8.11 -9.65
CA ASN A 171 -5.07 -8.52 -10.23
C ASN A 171 -6.20 -8.06 -9.33
N TYR A 172 -7.20 -7.38 -9.89
CA TYR A 172 -8.36 -6.93 -9.14
C TYR A 172 -9.64 -6.94 -9.98
N SER A 173 -10.76 -7.38 -9.42
CA SER A 173 -12.05 -7.50 -10.08
C SER A 173 -13.06 -6.48 -9.52
N PHE A 174 -13.34 -5.44 -10.30
CA PHE A 174 -14.34 -4.44 -9.96
C PHE A 174 -15.74 -4.98 -10.24
N LYS A 175 -16.65 -4.85 -9.27
CA LYS A 175 -18.08 -5.13 -9.45
C LYS A 175 -18.77 -3.90 -10.02
N VAL A 176 -19.29 -4.01 -11.24
CA VAL A 176 -19.93 -2.90 -11.96
C VAL A 176 -21.42 -3.14 -12.06
N LYS A 177 -22.20 -2.12 -11.69
CA LYS A 177 -23.66 -2.13 -11.81
C LYS A 177 -24.08 -1.12 -12.86
N SER A 178 -24.71 -1.60 -13.93
CA SER A 178 -25.28 -0.77 -15.00
C SER A 178 -26.76 -1.10 -15.16
N GLY A 179 -27.62 -0.23 -14.60
CA GLY A 179 -29.05 -0.49 -14.50
C GLY A 179 -29.35 -1.74 -13.66
N SER A 180 -30.02 -2.73 -14.26
CA SER A 180 -30.30 -4.03 -13.64
C SER A 180 -29.18 -5.06 -13.82
N LEU A 181 -28.19 -4.79 -14.66
CA LEU A 181 -27.08 -5.70 -14.93
C LEU A 181 -25.98 -5.49 -13.90
N THR A 182 -25.49 -6.59 -13.36
CA THR A 182 -24.27 -6.63 -12.53
C THR A 182 -23.26 -7.51 -13.24
N TYR A 183 -22.06 -6.99 -13.44
CA TYR A 183 -20.95 -7.70 -14.07
C TYR A 183 -19.63 -7.30 -13.42
N SER A 184 -18.53 -7.81 -13.93
CA SER A 184 -17.19 -7.50 -13.44
C SER A 184 -16.29 -6.94 -14.53
N GLU A 185 -15.41 -6.03 -14.12
CA GLU A 185 -14.27 -5.56 -14.90
C GLU A 185 -13.01 -6.01 -14.15
N THR A 186 -12.20 -6.88 -14.75
CA THR A 186 -11.00 -7.42 -14.08
C THR A 186 -9.74 -6.76 -14.63
N PHE A 187 -9.05 -6.02 -13.77
CA PHE A 187 -7.72 -5.50 -14.05
C PHE A 187 -6.67 -6.60 -13.85
N SER A 188 -5.73 -6.70 -14.78
CA SER A 188 -4.51 -7.50 -14.66
C SER A 188 -3.35 -6.71 -15.22
N GLY A 189 -2.32 -6.46 -14.41
CA GLY A 189 -1.18 -5.64 -14.82
C GLY A 189 0.05 -5.82 -13.94
N ALA A 190 1.14 -5.17 -14.36
CA ALA A 190 2.41 -5.18 -13.64
C ALA A 190 3.05 -3.79 -13.63
N ILE A 191 3.91 -3.53 -12.64
CA ILE A 191 4.79 -2.36 -12.64
C ILE A 191 5.82 -2.55 -13.78
N LYS A 192 6.05 -1.49 -14.56
CA LYS A 192 7.07 -1.45 -15.61
C LYS A 192 8.39 -0.89 -15.10
#